data_AF-A0A9D8RIZ4-F1
#
_entry.id   AF-A0A9D8RIZ4-F1
#
_cell.length_a   1.000
_cell.length_b   1.000
_cell.length_c   1.000
_cell.angle_alpha   90.00
_cell.angle_beta   90.00
_cell.angle_gamma   90.00
#
_symmetry.space_group_name_H-M   'P 1'
#
loop_
_entity.id
_entity.type
_entity.pdbx_description
1 polymer ?
#
loop_
_entity_poly.entity_id
_entity_poly.type
_entity_poly.pdbx_seq_one_letter_code
_entity_poly.pdbx_strand_id
1 'polypeptide(L)'
;MKKLLRKTSVLVTILAVALLFSGCKHNSNTNNNESDGSDPVNTDNPSGTETEPENGTETEDKDEVITVTAGECTITTNKDNKDTIAVDNTNKTITLTPAAEKAEYTITGSFDGQIINKTKNTVLVLNNATLTNKTGVSAIYGELKTEIKAEKESVNTITVTGPEKAPDATKDPSSEPAVYCDKAIEIGGSGTLTVSCEYGHGVKASKIVLKGSGTFTFDGGADSSAANCNEFIVENDKTFTANFKDSKNGIKADETITIASGTFNFENITKVALKTDSSKDDPDTKHFIKLDGGTFTFTKCKKVYDTDKDENGDYKFSKAEAVTGNF
;
A
#
# COMPACT_ATOMS: atom_id res chain seq x y z
N MET A 1 -1.71 21.55 51.19
CA MET A 1 -1.47 20.26 51.87
C MET A 1 -1.31 19.16 50.83
N LYS A 2 -0.26 18.33 51.01
CA LYS A 2 -0.04 16.97 50.48
C LYS A 2 0.00 16.75 48.95
N LYS A 3 1.23 16.77 48.42
CA LYS A 3 1.69 15.91 47.31
C LYS A 3 1.38 14.45 47.63
N LEU A 4 0.86 13.70 46.67
CA LEU A 4 1.03 12.25 46.60
C LEU A 4 1.51 11.86 45.20
N LEU A 5 2.83 11.74 45.07
CA LEU A 5 3.48 10.92 44.05
C LEU A 5 3.08 9.46 44.28
N ARG A 6 2.54 8.78 43.26
CA ARG A 6 2.52 7.32 43.21
C ARG A 6 3.50 6.84 42.16
N LYS A 7 4.43 6.03 42.65
CA LYS A 7 5.54 5.38 41.99
C LYS A 7 5.06 4.11 41.28
N THR A 8 5.44 3.93 40.02
CA THR A 8 5.77 2.61 39.46
C THR A 8 6.63 2.82 38.20
N SER A 9 7.94 2.99 38.39
CA SER A 9 8.93 2.78 37.33
C SER A 9 9.64 1.47 37.63
N VAL A 10 9.30 0.43 36.90
CA VAL A 10 10.04 -0.84 36.87
C VAL A 10 10.68 -0.98 35.49
N LEU A 11 11.94 -0.58 35.50
CA LEU A 11 13.08 -0.94 34.67
C LEU A 11 12.94 -2.26 33.88
N VAL A 12 13.03 -2.21 32.55
CA VAL A 12 13.49 -3.33 31.71
C VAL A 12 14.46 -2.76 30.66
N THR A 13 15.71 -2.62 31.09
CA THR A 13 16.87 -2.44 30.22
C THR A 13 17.78 -3.62 30.52
N ILE A 14 18.04 -4.50 29.56
CA ILE A 14 19.21 -5.38 29.35
C ILE A 14 18.78 -6.45 28.32
N LEU A 15 19.09 -6.23 27.04
CA LEU A 15 19.58 -7.27 26.13
C LEU A 15 20.15 -6.61 24.86
N ALA A 16 21.25 -5.86 25.03
CA ALA A 16 22.05 -5.35 23.94
C ALA A 16 23.53 -5.41 24.35
N VAL A 17 24.11 -6.61 24.30
CA VAL A 17 25.56 -6.81 24.26
C VAL A 17 25.86 -7.94 23.27
N ALA A 18 26.54 -7.55 22.19
CA ALA A 18 27.48 -8.33 21.39
C ALA A 18 26.95 -9.50 20.53
N LEU A 19 26.40 -9.16 19.35
CA LEU A 19 26.53 -9.99 18.13
C LEU A 19 27.35 -9.24 17.07
N LEU A 20 28.58 -8.88 17.42
CA LEU A 20 29.57 -8.37 16.46
C LEU A 20 30.71 -9.38 16.30
N PHE A 21 30.47 -10.45 15.57
CA PHE A 21 31.50 -11.16 14.80
C PHE A 21 30.84 -11.90 13.64
N SER A 22 30.74 -11.25 12.48
CA SER A 22 30.70 -11.91 11.17
C SER A 22 31.61 -11.12 10.24
N GLY A 23 32.85 -11.62 10.14
CA GLY A 23 33.82 -11.14 9.18
C GLY A 23 33.40 -11.46 7.75
N CYS A 24 33.52 -10.46 6.89
CA CYS A 24 33.50 -10.64 5.45
C CYS A 24 34.72 -11.48 5.02
N LYS A 25 34.49 -12.60 4.35
CA LYS A 25 35.42 -13.15 3.36
C LYS A 25 34.62 -13.50 2.12
N HIS A 26 34.59 -12.58 1.17
CA HIS A 26 34.26 -12.89 -0.21
C HIS A 26 35.59 -13.06 -0.95
N ASN A 27 35.87 -14.27 -1.42
CA ASN A 27 37.07 -14.59 -2.18
C ASN A 27 36.76 -14.40 -3.66
N SER A 28 37.12 -13.23 -4.20
CA SER A 28 37.09 -12.98 -5.64
C SER A 28 38.38 -13.54 -6.25
N ASN A 29 38.33 -14.75 -6.81
CA ASN A 29 39.39 -15.25 -7.66
C ASN A 29 39.05 -14.92 -9.12
N THR A 30 39.61 -13.81 -9.59
CA THR A 30 39.86 -13.56 -11.01
C THR A 30 41.20 -14.20 -11.34
N ASN A 31 41.29 -14.98 -12.42
CA ASN A 31 42.48 -15.05 -13.27
C ASN A 31 42.13 -15.72 -14.61
N ASN A 32 42.20 -14.92 -15.66
CA ASN A 32 42.26 -15.36 -17.05
C ASN A 32 43.71 -15.76 -17.41
N ASN A 33 43.79 -16.83 -18.20
CA ASN A 33 44.74 -17.19 -19.27
C ASN A 33 46.15 -16.57 -19.29
N GLU A 34 47.17 -17.43 -19.36
CA GLU A 34 47.87 -17.82 -20.61
C GLU A 34 49.13 -18.64 -20.27
N SER A 35 49.34 -19.76 -20.99
CA SER A 35 50.60 -20.07 -21.70
C SER A 35 50.64 -21.55 -22.12
N ASP A 36 50.39 -21.73 -23.42
CA ASP A 36 51.03 -22.60 -24.42
C ASP A 36 52.08 -23.66 -23.98
N GLY A 37 52.02 -24.85 -24.60
CA GLY A 37 53.06 -25.87 -24.49
C GLY A 37 52.71 -27.32 -24.90
N SER A 38 52.50 -27.55 -26.21
CA SER A 38 52.87 -28.76 -27.00
C SER A 38 52.43 -30.19 -26.59
N ASP A 39 51.63 -30.80 -27.49
CA ASP A 39 51.43 -32.25 -27.77
C ASP A 39 52.75 -33.02 -28.09
N PRO A 40 52.84 -34.40 -28.16
CA PRO A 40 51.79 -35.32 -28.64
C PRO A 40 51.76 -36.83 -28.15
N VAL A 41 50.70 -37.54 -28.60
CA VAL A 41 50.61 -38.99 -29.00
C VAL A 41 50.35 -40.12 -27.96
N ASN A 42 49.08 -40.58 -27.98
CA ASN A 42 48.54 -41.94 -28.28
C ASN A 42 48.71 -43.15 -27.31
N THR A 43 47.59 -43.74 -26.87
CA THR A 43 47.29 -45.20 -26.96
C THR A 43 45.82 -45.54 -26.66
N ASP A 44 45.34 -46.60 -27.31
CA ASP A 44 43.97 -47.15 -27.39
C ASP A 44 43.37 -47.75 -26.07
N ASN A 45 42.06 -47.49 -25.85
CA ASN A 45 40.89 -48.34 -25.47
C ASN A 45 41.02 -49.59 -24.54
N PRO A 46 39.95 -50.22 -23.96
CA PRO A 46 38.56 -49.83 -23.57
C PRO A 46 38.22 -50.14 -22.07
N SER A 47 36.94 -49.95 -21.70
CA SER A 47 36.18 -50.68 -20.65
C SER A 47 36.00 -50.00 -19.28
N GLY A 48 34.74 -49.79 -18.88
CA GLY A 48 34.35 -49.57 -17.49
C GLY A 48 33.17 -48.61 -17.32
N THR A 49 31.96 -49.17 -17.36
CA THR A 49 30.74 -48.57 -16.80
C THR A 49 30.93 -48.16 -15.34
N GLU A 50 30.60 -46.91 -15.01
CA GLU A 50 30.01 -46.53 -13.73
C GLU A 50 29.31 -45.17 -13.92
N THR A 51 27.98 -45.22 -14.03
CA THR A 51 27.10 -44.06 -13.85
C THR A 51 27.10 -43.70 -12.38
N GLU A 52 27.79 -42.63 -12.01
CA GLU A 52 27.52 -41.96 -10.73
C GLU A 52 26.23 -41.13 -10.85
N PRO A 53 25.27 -41.27 -9.91
CA PRO A 53 24.17 -40.34 -9.81
C PRO A 53 24.68 -39.12 -9.04
N GLU A 54 25.21 -38.12 -9.74
CA GLU A 54 25.37 -36.81 -9.12
C GLU A 54 23.99 -36.21 -8.93
N ASN A 55 23.54 -36.38 -7.69
CA ASN A 55 22.52 -35.68 -6.94
C ASN A 55 22.41 -34.22 -7.40
N GLY A 56 21.59 -33.99 -8.42
CA GLY A 56 21.17 -32.67 -8.83
C GLY A 56 20.53 -32.01 -7.63
N THR A 57 21.25 -31.07 -7.02
CA THR A 57 20.60 -30.07 -6.18
C THR A 57 19.71 -29.30 -7.13
N GLU A 58 18.42 -29.66 -7.16
CA GLU A 58 17.38 -28.84 -7.76
C GLU A 58 17.46 -27.49 -7.04
N THR A 59 18.20 -26.55 -7.64
CA THR A 59 17.98 -25.15 -7.36
C THR A 59 16.56 -24.90 -7.81
N GLU A 60 15.62 -24.94 -6.85
CA GLU A 60 14.22 -24.67 -7.13
C GLU A 60 14.15 -23.34 -7.86
N ASP A 61 13.73 -23.42 -9.13
CA ASP A 61 13.71 -22.29 -10.03
C ASP A 61 12.66 -21.30 -9.52
N LYS A 62 13.13 -20.25 -8.85
CA LYS A 62 12.28 -19.18 -8.31
C LYS A 62 11.62 -18.38 -9.44
N ASP A 63 11.90 -18.70 -10.69
CA ASP A 63 11.33 -18.02 -11.86
C ASP A 63 10.05 -18.70 -12.38
N GLU A 64 9.60 -19.81 -11.78
CA GLU A 64 8.33 -20.42 -12.15
C GLU A 64 7.13 -19.54 -11.72
N VAL A 65 6.32 -19.15 -12.70
CA VAL A 65 5.14 -18.30 -12.52
C VAL A 65 3.88 -19.16 -12.44
N ILE A 66 3.09 -18.94 -11.40
CA ILE A 66 1.77 -19.53 -11.20
C ILE A 66 0.70 -18.55 -11.64
N THR A 67 -0.34 -19.09 -12.27
CA THR A 67 -1.52 -18.35 -12.70
C THR A 67 -2.77 -18.92 -12.05
N VAL A 68 -3.58 -18.07 -11.43
CA VAL A 68 -4.90 -18.40 -10.87
C VAL A 68 -5.94 -17.50 -11.50
N THR A 69 -7.07 -18.06 -11.92
CA THR A 69 -8.15 -17.34 -12.60
C THR A 69 -9.43 -17.33 -11.77
N ALA A 70 -10.10 -16.19 -11.72
CA ALA A 70 -11.43 -16.02 -11.13
C ALA A 70 -12.32 -15.25 -12.10
N GLY A 71 -12.99 -15.97 -13.02
CA GLY A 71 -13.70 -15.36 -14.14
C GLY A 71 -12.72 -14.70 -15.13
N GLU A 72 -12.92 -13.41 -15.41
CA GLU A 72 -12.04 -12.60 -16.27
C GLU A 72 -10.79 -12.09 -15.54
N CYS A 73 -10.72 -12.25 -14.21
CA CYS A 73 -9.58 -11.85 -13.41
C CYS A 73 -8.50 -12.92 -13.47
N THR A 74 -7.27 -12.49 -13.73
CA THR A 74 -6.08 -13.35 -13.68
C THR A 74 -5.10 -12.81 -12.65
N ILE A 75 -4.68 -13.67 -11.74
CA ILE A 75 -3.65 -13.41 -10.73
C ILE A 75 -2.43 -14.25 -11.07
N THR A 76 -1.29 -13.59 -11.25
CA THR A 76 0.01 -14.25 -11.44
C THR A 76 0.93 -13.97 -10.26
N THR A 77 1.68 -14.98 -9.83
CA THR A 77 2.65 -14.88 -8.73
C THR A 77 3.76 -15.92 -8.90
N ASN A 78 4.78 -15.86 -8.05
CA ASN A 78 5.82 -16.89 -7.97
C ASN A 78 5.24 -18.22 -7.44
N LYS A 79 5.77 -19.35 -7.91
CA LYS A 79 5.48 -20.71 -7.40
C LYS A 79 5.45 -20.83 -5.87
N ASP A 80 6.31 -20.11 -5.17
CA ASP A 80 6.35 -20.13 -3.69
C ASP A 80 5.05 -19.61 -3.06
N ASN A 81 4.22 -18.90 -3.82
CA ASN A 81 2.92 -18.37 -3.43
C ASN A 81 1.75 -19.13 -4.08
N LYS A 82 1.94 -20.35 -4.59
CA LYS A 82 0.86 -21.10 -5.27
C LYS A 82 -0.34 -21.36 -4.37
N ASP A 83 -0.09 -21.89 -3.18
CA ASP A 83 -1.14 -22.35 -2.26
C ASP A 83 -1.68 -21.22 -1.37
N THR A 84 -1.30 -19.99 -1.66
CA THR A 84 -1.65 -18.81 -0.87
C THR A 84 -2.87 -18.08 -1.43
N ILE A 85 -3.41 -18.52 -2.57
CA ILE A 85 -4.57 -17.94 -3.24
C ILE A 85 -5.76 -18.91 -3.14
N ALA A 86 -6.83 -18.50 -2.47
CA ALA A 86 -8.09 -19.24 -2.42
C ALA A 86 -9.21 -18.45 -3.11
N VAL A 87 -9.86 -19.05 -4.10
CA VAL A 87 -10.98 -18.45 -4.84
C VAL A 87 -12.30 -19.09 -4.42
N ASP A 88 -13.24 -18.29 -3.94
CA ASP A 88 -14.61 -18.69 -3.65
C ASP A 88 -15.56 -18.00 -4.62
N ASN A 89 -16.00 -18.73 -5.64
CA ASN A 89 -16.93 -18.23 -6.66
C ASN A 89 -18.35 -18.02 -6.13
N THR A 90 -18.73 -18.67 -5.02
CA THR A 90 -20.07 -18.53 -4.44
C THR A 90 -20.19 -17.21 -3.71
N ASN A 91 -19.20 -16.91 -2.86
CA ASN A 91 -19.15 -15.65 -2.10
C ASN A 91 -18.44 -14.53 -2.87
N LYS A 92 -17.90 -14.82 -4.06
CA LYS A 92 -17.15 -13.90 -4.91
C LYS A 92 -15.97 -13.29 -4.16
N THR A 93 -15.16 -14.13 -3.53
CA THR A 93 -13.96 -13.70 -2.80
C THR A 93 -12.70 -14.35 -3.34
N ILE A 94 -11.60 -13.59 -3.26
CA ILE A 94 -10.24 -14.09 -3.47
C ILE A 94 -9.47 -13.81 -2.18
N THR A 95 -9.02 -14.85 -1.49
CA THR A 95 -8.26 -14.72 -0.25
C THR A 95 -6.78 -14.96 -0.49
N LEU A 96 -5.93 -14.04 -0.04
CA LEU A 96 -4.48 -14.09 -0.14
C LEU A 96 -3.87 -14.30 1.24
N THR A 97 -3.13 -15.40 1.40
CA THR A 97 -2.45 -15.80 2.65
C THR A 97 -0.98 -16.13 2.37
N PRO A 98 -0.15 -15.18 1.91
CA PRO A 98 1.24 -15.46 1.58
C PRO A 98 2.04 -16.03 2.74
N ALA A 99 2.89 -17.02 2.44
CA ALA A 99 3.83 -17.62 3.39
C ALA A 99 5.17 -16.85 3.48
N ALA A 100 5.48 -15.99 2.49
CA ALA A 100 6.76 -15.29 2.37
C ALA A 100 6.82 -13.94 3.11
N GLU A 101 8.04 -13.44 3.36
CA GLU A 101 8.29 -12.12 3.95
C GLU A 101 7.82 -10.96 3.05
N LYS A 102 7.71 -11.18 1.74
CA LYS A 102 7.04 -10.29 0.79
C LYS A 102 6.58 -11.10 -0.42
N ALA A 103 5.28 -11.06 -0.73
CA ALA A 103 4.70 -11.71 -1.89
C ALA A 103 4.05 -10.68 -2.81
N GLU A 104 4.34 -10.79 -4.10
CA GLU A 104 3.72 -9.94 -5.14
C GLU A 104 2.72 -10.77 -5.95
N TYR A 105 1.54 -10.20 -6.16
CA TYR A 105 0.46 -10.78 -6.95
C TYR A 105 0.10 -9.79 -8.04
N THR A 106 0.38 -10.13 -9.30
CA THR A 106 0.01 -9.30 -10.45
C THR A 106 -1.40 -9.64 -10.89
N ILE A 107 -2.28 -8.65 -10.85
CA ILE A 107 -3.71 -8.75 -11.13
C ILE A 107 -4.00 -8.07 -12.46
N THR A 108 -4.70 -8.78 -13.34
CA THR A 108 -5.14 -8.30 -14.65
C THR A 108 -6.60 -8.66 -14.89
N GLY A 109 -7.29 -7.96 -15.78
CA GLY A 109 -8.68 -8.26 -16.15
C GLY A 109 -9.69 -7.78 -15.11
N SER A 110 -10.88 -8.38 -15.10
CA SER A 110 -12.03 -7.88 -14.34
C SER A 110 -12.47 -8.82 -13.24
N PHE A 111 -12.73 -8.28 -12.04
CA PHE A 111 -13.30 -9.03 -10.91
C PHE A 111 -14.46 -8.27 -10.28
N ASP A 112 -15.62 -8.91 -10.12
CA ASP A 112 -16.77 -8.38 -9.37
C ASP A 112 -16.92 -9.15 -8.05
N GLY A 113 -16.27 -8.67 -6.99
CA GLY A 113 -16.13 -9.35 -5.71
C GLY A 113 -15.14 -8.66 -4.77
N GLN A 114 -14.72 -9.37 -3.72
CA GLN A 114 -13.77 -8.87 -2.73
C GLN A 114 -12.44 -9.62 -2.77
N ILE A 115 -11.32 -8.90 -2.81
CA ILE A 115 -9.99 -9.44 -2.55
C ILE A 115 -9.66 -9.21 -1.08
N ILE A 116 -9.35 -10.30 -0.36
CA ILE A 116 -9.04 -10.31 1.07
C ILE A 116 -7.55 -10.63 1.26
N ASN A 117 -6.79 -9.66 1.72
CA ASN A 117 -5.40 -9.85 2.14
C ASN A 117 -5.33 -10.10 3.66
N LYS A 118 -4.92 -11.31 4.05
CA LYS A 118 -4.82 -11.72 5.46
C LYS A 118 -3.51 -11.33 6.13
N THR A 119 -2.53 -10.81 5.38
CA THR A 119 -1.18 -10.57 5.91
C THR A 119 -0.70 -9.13 5.66
N LYS A 120 0.44 -8.76 6.25
CA LYS A 120 1.09 -7.45 6.07
C LYS A 120 2.09 -7.38 4.90
N ASN A 121 2.39 -8.53 4.29
CA ASN A 121 3.54 -8.73 3.39
C ASN A 121 3.09 -8.91 1.93
N THR A 122 1.95 -8.33 1.56
CA THR A 122 1.32 -8.51 0.25
C THR A 122 1.45 -7.24 -0.59
N VAL A 123 1.91 -7.41 -1.82
CA VAL A 123 1.84 -6.39 -2.88
C VAL A 123 0.85 -6.85 -3.94
N LEU A 124 -0.13 -6.02 -4.21
CA LEU A 124 -1.05 -6.17 -5.34
C LEU A 124 -0.53 -5.28 -6.46
N VAL A 125 0.00 -5.90 -7.52
CA VAL A 125 0.44 -5.19 -8.73
C VAL A 125 -0.73 -5.18 -9.70
N LEU A 126 -1.36 -4.03 -9.89
CA LEU A 126 -2.50 -3.86 -10.79
C LEU A 126 -1.98 -3.52 -12.19
N ASN A 127 -2.32 -4.35 -13.16
CA ASN A 127 -1.93 -4.18 -14.55
C ASN A 127 -3.15 -4.34 -15.47
N ASN A 128 -3.84 -3.23 -15.72
CA ASN A 128 -5.13 -3.18 -16.42
C ASN A 128 -6.21 -3.99 -15.69
N ALA A 129 -6.25 -3.83 -14.36
CA ALA A 129 -7.22 -4.46 -13.49
C ALA A 129 -8.47 -3.58 -13.30
N THR A 130 -9.64 -4.18 -13.47
CA THR A 130 -10.95 -3.58 -13.16
C THR A 130 -11.58 -4.35 -12.01
N LEU A 131 -11.41 -3.85 -10.79
CA LEU A 131 -11.95 -4.46 -9.58
C LEU A 131 -13.23 -3.72 -9.20
N THR A 132 -14.34 -4.43 -9.15
CA THR A 132 -15.64 -3.91 -8.72
C THR A 132 -16.16 -4.74 -7.56
N ASN A 133 -16.93 -4.14 -6.66
CA ASN A 133 -17.79 -4.90 -5.78
C ASN A 133 -19.17 -4.27 -5.73
N LYS A 134 -20.18 -4.98 -6.26
CA LYS A 134 -21.56 -4.49 -6.36
C LYS A 134 -22.40 -4.62 -5.09
N THR A 135 -21.85 -5.21 -4.04
CA THR A 135 -22.59 -5.52 -2.79
C THR A 135 -22.51 -4.41 -1.75
N GLY A 136 -21.69 -3.37 -1.99
CA GLY A 136 -21.41 -2.30 -1.05
C GLY A 136 -20.30 -2.60 -0.03
N VAL A 137 -19.70 -3.81 -0.05
CA VAL A 137 -18.48 -4.11 0.72
C VAL A 137 -17.23 -3.71 -0.06
N SER A 138 -16.12 -3.49 0.63
CA SER A 138 -14.85 -3.14 -0.01
C SER A 138 -14.45 -4.13 -1.11
N ALA A 139 -13.99 -3.63 -2.25
CA ALA A 139 -13.41 -4.46 -3.30
C ALA A 139 -12.04 -5.02 -2.89
N ILE A 140 -11.31 -4.30 -2.03
CA ILE A 140 -10.09 -4.80 -1.39
C ILE A 140 -10.19 -4.60 0.12
N TYR A 141 -10.00 -5.67 0.88
CA TYR A 141 -9.88 -5.67 2.33
C TYR A 141 -8.52 -6.23 2.76
N GLY A 142 -7.82 -5.53 3.65
CA GLY A 142 -6.59 -6.00 4.28
C GLY A 142 -6.67 -6.03 5.81
N GLU A 143 -6.44 -7.19 6.44
CA GLU A 143 -6.45 -7.31 7.90
C GLU A 143 -5.28 -6.59 8.58
N LEU A 144 -4.20 -6.34 7.83
CA LEU A 144 -3.02 -5.66 8.30
C LEU A 144 -2.63 -4.54 7.34
N LYS A 145 -1.63 -4.80 6.48
CA LYS A 145 -1.09 -3.85 5.51
C LYS A 145 -1.25 -4.42 4.10
N THR A 146 -1.69 -3.58 3.17
CA THR A 146 -1.71 -3.89 1.74
C THR A 146 -0.91 -2.84 0.97
N GLU A 147 0.06 -3.27 0.17
CA GLU A 147 0.71 -2.42 -0.84
C GLU A 147 -0.01 -2.63 -2.17
N ILE A 148 -0.40 -1.54 -2.84
CA ILE A 148 -1.05 -1.54 -4.16
C ILE A 148 -0.15 -0.75 -5.10
N LYS A 149 0.28 -1.38 -6.20
CA LYS A 149 1.13 -0.76 -7.22
C LYS A 149 0.39 -0.74 -8.55
N ALA A 150 0.22 0.42 -9.16
CA ALA A 150 -0.21 0.53 -10.55
C ALA A 150 0.98 0.32 -11.48
N GLU A 151 0.94 -0.74 -12.28
CA GLU A 151 1.98 -1.09 -13.24
C GLU A 151 2.16 0.03 -14.28
N LYS A 152 3.37 0.20 -14.81
CA LYS A 152 3.64 1.28 -15.78
C LYS A 152 2.68 1.19 -16.97
N GLU A 153 2.21 2.35 -17.45
CA GLU A 153 1.31 2.46 -18.61
C GLU A 153 -0.05 1.74 -18.45
N SER A 154 -0.35 1.17 -17.28
CA SER A 154 -1.63 0.53 -17.01
C SER A 154 -2.69 1.51 -16.53
N VAL A 155 -3.95 1.20 -16.81
CA VAL A 155 -5.12 1.92 -16.28
C VAL A 155 -5.95 0.97 -15.43
N ASN A 156 -6.05 1.28 -14.15
CA ASN A 156 -6.69 0.39 -13.17
C ASN A 156 -7.83 1.11 -12.46
N THR A 157 -8.86 0.35 -12.10
CA THR A 157 -9.98 0.87 -11.31
C THR A 157 -10.31 -0.06 -10.16
N ILE A 158 -10.61 0.52 -8.99
CA ILE A 158 -11.20 -0.17 -7.84
C ILE A 158 -12.49 0.57 -7.49
N THR A 159 -13.62 -0.07 -7.69
CA THR A 159 -14.93 0.56 -7.60
C THR A 159 -15.85 -0.20 -6.65
N VAL A 160 -16.48 0.49 -5.71
CA VAL A 160 -17.60 -0.07 -4.94
C VAL A 160 -18.86 0.69 -5.30
N THR A 161 -19.80 -0.05 -5.86
CA THR A 161 -21.17 0.37 -6.16
C THR A 161 -22.09 -0.55 -5.37
N GLY A 162 -23.18 -0.08 -4.80
CA GLY A 162 -23.99 -0.93 -3.95
C GLY A 162 -24.77 -0.12 -2.95
N PRO A 163 -25.66 -0.75 -2.16
CA PRO A 163 -26.49 -0.01 -1.22
C PRO A 163 -25.61 0.78 -0.24
N GLU A 164 -26.08 1.97 0.15
CA GLU A 164 -25.44 2.85 1.14
C GLU A 164 -25.10 2.10 2.44
N LYS A 165 -25.87 1.07 2.77
CA LYS A 165 -25.61 0.13 3.86
C LYS A 165 -25.46 -1.29 3.31
N ALA A 166 -24.27 -1.87 3.43
CA ALA A 166 -24.05 -3.27 3.12
C ALA A 166 -24.89 -4.18 4.05
N PRO A 167 -25.37 -5.35 3.58
CA PRO A 167 -26.28 -6.22 4.33
C PRO A 167 -25.71 -6.77 5.66
N ASP A 168 -24.40 -6.68 5.90
CA ASP A 168 -23.73 -7.07 7.16
C ASP A 168 -23.15 -5.88 7.96
N ALA A 169 -23.61 -4.65 7.70
CA ALA A 169 -23.20 -3.46 8.47
C ALA A 169 -23.83 -3.45 9.88
N THR A 170 -23.36 -4.36 10.74
CA THR A 170 -23.73 -4.45 12.17
C THR A 170 -22.84 -3.57 13.05
N LYS A 171 -21.87 -2.85 12.48
CA LYS A 171 -21.09 -1.80 13.14
C LYS A 171 -20.90 -0.61 12.18
N ASP A 172 -21.49 0.52 12.53
CA ASP A 172 -21.40 1.83 11.84
C ASP A 172 -22.21 1.97 10.53
N PRO A 173 -23.12 2.95 10.40
CA PRO A 173 -23.86 3.21 9.15
C PRO A 173 -23.06 3.85 8.00
N SER A 174 -21.73 4.00 8.06
CA SER A 174 -20.97 4.39 6.87
C SER A 174 -20.76 3.18 5.96
N SER A 175 -21.15 3.26 4.70
CA SER A 175 -20.76 2.30 3.66
C SER A 175 -19.25 2.03 3.71
N GLU A 176 -18.88 0.77 3.47
CA GLU A 176 -17.47 0.35 3.49
C GLU A 176 -16.69 1.14 2.42
N PRO A 177 -15.40 1.43 2.66
CA PRO A 177 -14.58 2.11 1.68
C PRO A 177 -14.34 1.20 0.45
N ALA A 178 -13.90 1.74 -0.69
CA ALA A 178 -13.54 0.88 -1.83
C ALA A 178 -12.30 0.02 -1.53
N VAL A 179 -11.33 0.60 -0.81
CA VAL A 179 -10.20 -0.12 -0.21
C VAL A 179 -10.20 0.11 1.30
N TYR A 180 -10.28 -0.97 2.08
CA TYR A 180 -10.17 -0.95 3.52
C TYR A 180 -8.92 -1.71 3.98
N CYS A 181 -8.14 -1.17 4.91
CA CYS A 181 -7.20 -1.97 5.69
C CYS A 181 -7.21 -1.57 7.16
N ASP A 182 -7.11 -2.53 8.08
CA ASP A 182 -7.13 -2.21 9.51
C ASP A 182 -5.88 -1.43 9.96
N LYS A 183 -4.72 -1.68 9.34
CA LYS A 183 -3.45 -0.98 9.68
C LYS A 183 -3.02 0.01 8.62
N ALA A 184 -2.57 -0.44 7.45
CA ALA A 184 -1.90 0.45 6.51
C ALA A 184 -2.23 0.14 5.05
N ILE A 185 -2.32 1.20 4.26
CA ILE A 185 -2.38 1.14 2.80
C ILE A 185 -1.17 1.89 2.27
N GLU A 186 -0.43 1.27 1.36
CA GLU A 186 0.59 1.96 0.56
C GLU A 186 0.17 1.90 -0.90
N ILE A 187 0.05 3.04 -1.57
CA ILE A 187 -0.31 3.11 -2.99
C ILE A 187 0.86 3.73 -3.74
N GLY A 188 1.27 3.06 -4.82
CA GLY A 188 2.30 3.58 -5.68
C GLY A 188 2.35 2.94 -7.07
N GLY A 189 3.56 2.89 -7.63
CA GLY A 189 3.77 2.52 -9.03
C GLY A 189 3.80 3.74 -9.95
N SER A 190 3.69 3.50 -11.25
CA SER A 190 3.82 4.53 -12.29
C SER A 190 2.66 4.54 -13.30
N GLY A 191 1.67 3.66 -13.12
CA GLY A 191 0.43 3.66 -13.87
C GLY A 191 -0.63 4.63 -13.34
N THR A 192 -1.85 4.43 -13.83
CA THR A 192 -3.06 5.13 -13.37
C THR A 192 -3.90 4.20 -12.49
N LEU A 193 -4.38 4.73 -11.36
CA LEU A 193 -5.34 4.04 -10.50
C LEU A 193 -6.47 4.99 -10.12
N THR A 194 -7.71 4.59 -10.37
CA THR A 194 -8.91 5.27 -9.84
C THR A 194 -9.56 4.38 -8.78
N VAL A 195 -9.77 4.93 -7.59
CA VAL A 195 -10.45 4.27 -6.48
C VAL A 195 -11.72 5.06 -6.16
N SER A 196 -12.89 4.43 -6.30
CA SER A 196 -14.17 5.10 -6.11
C SER A 196 -15.13 4.28 -5.25
N CYS A 197 -15.79 4.94 -4.30
CA CYS A 197 -16.90 4.36 -3.54
C CYS A 197 -18.11 5.30 -3.61
N GLU A 198 -19.26 4.77 -4.06
CA GLU A 198 -20.46 5.58 -4.32
C GLU A 198 -21.01 6.25 -3.05
N TYR A 199 -20.99 5.53 -1.92
CA TYR A 199 -21.56 6.00 -0.65
C TYR A 199 -20.50 6.11 0.47
N GLY A 200 -19.42 5.32 0.38
CA GLY A 200 -18.38 5.20 1.40
C GLY A 200 -17.12 6.03 1.10
N HIS A 201 -16.05 5.76 1.84
CA HIS A 201 -14.75 6.39 1.55
C HIS A 201 -14.12 5.79 0.29
N GLY A 202 -13.29 6.55 -0.44
CA GLY A 202 -12.46 5.94 -1.48
C GLY A 202 -11.50 4.92 -0.85
N VAL A 203 -10.67 5.40 0.07
CA VAL A 203 -9.72 4.58 0.85
C VAL A 203 -9.83 4.84 2.35
N LYS A 204 -9.71 3.79 3.17
CA LYS A 204 -9.66 3.91 4.64
C LYS A 204 -8.66 2.96 5.27
N ALA A 205 -7.77 3.48 6.11
CA ALA A 205 -6.86 2.70 6.94
C ALA A 205 -6.32 3.51 8.12
N SER A 206 -5.69 2.91 9.12
CA SER A 206 -5.02 3.70 10.16
C SER A 206 -3.92 4.59 9.56
N LYS A 207 -3.18 4.10 8.57
CA LYS A 207 -2.14 4.84 7.86
C LYS A 207 -2.27 4.69 6.35
N ILE A 208 -2.17 5.80 5.61
CA ILE A 208 -2.13 5.82 4.15
C ILE A 208 -0.82 6.46 3.72
N VAL A 209 -0.08 5.77 2.85
CA VAL A 209 1.15 6.28 2.24
C VAL A 209 1.01 6.29 0.72
N LEU A 210 1.27 7.42 0.09
CA LEU A 210 1.41 7.53 -1.36
C LEU A 210 2.90 7.67 -1.73
N LYS A 211 3.32 6.95 -2.76
CA LYS A 211 4.72 6.92 -3.26
C LYS A 211 4.76 6.59 -4.75
N GLY A 212 5.88 6.82 -5.42
CA GLY A 212 6.03 6.52 -6.85
C GLY A 212 5.46 7.61 -7.76
N SER A 213 5.53 7.40 -9.07
CA SER A 213 5.34 8.45 -10.09
C SER A 213 4.00 8.39 -10.83
N GLY A 214 3.05 7.59 -10.35
CA GLY A 214 1.76 7.36 -10.99
C GLY A 214 0.76 8.51 -10.84
N THR A 215 -0.44 8.29 -11.41
CA THR A 215 -1.61 9.15 -11.21
C THR A 215 -2.68 8.38 -10.45
N PHE A 216 -3.00 8.83 -9.22
CA PHE A 216 -3.98 8.17 -8.36
C PHE A 216 -5.17 9.10 -8.11
N THR A 217 -6.37 8.61 -8.39
CA THR A 217 -7.63 9.33 -8.16
C THR A 217 -8.43 8.62 -7.08
N PHE A 218 -8.93 9.39 -6.12
CA PHE A 218 -9.70 8.92 -4.98
C PHE A 218 -11.03 9.66 -4.92
N ASP A 219 -12.12 8.92 -5.09
CA ASP A 219 -13.48 9.44 -5.07
C ASP A 219 -14.22 8.79 -3.90
N GLY A 220 -14.66 9.60 -2.95
CA GLY A 220 -15.54 9.15 -1.88
C GLY A 220 -16.98 9.56 -2.18
N GLY A 221 -17.94 8.90 -1.54
CA GLY A 221 -19.34 9.31 -1.61
C GLY A 221 -19.56 10.70 -1.01
N ALA A 222 -20.71 11.30 -1.33
CA ALA A 222 -21.02 12.70 -1.00
C ALA A 222 -20.87 13.06 0.49
N ASP A 223 -21.15 12.11 1.39
CA ASP A 223 -21.05 12.28 2.84
C ASP A 223 -19.76 11.70 3.46
N SER A 224 -18.88 11.18 2.62
CA SER A 224 -17.66 10.47 2.96
C SER A 224 -16.41 11.25 2.55
N SER A 225 -15.25 10.88 3.08
CA SER A 225 -13.95 11.39 2.62
C SER A 225 -13.38 10.54 1.47
N ALA A 226 -12.69 11.14 0.50
CA ALA A 226 -11.95 10.40 -0.52
C ALA A 226 -10.82 9.55 0.11
N ALA A 227 -10.09 10.09 1.08
CA ALA A 227 -9.18 9.35 1.95
C ALA A 227 -9.51 9.58 3.44
N ASN A 228 -9.59 8.51 4.22
CA ASN A 228 -9.87 8.55 5.66
C ASN A 228 -8.84 7.72 6.45
N CYS A 229 -8.09 8.35 7.35
CA CYS A 229 -7.04 7.67 8.12
C CYS A 229 -6.72 8.35 9.44
N ASN A 230 -5.73 7.83 10.17
CA ASN A 230 -5.08 8.58 11.26
C ASN A 230 -3.89 9.37 10.71
N GLU A 231 -3.05 8.72 9.89
CA GLU A 231 -1.87 9.34 9.28
C GLU A 231 -1.93 9.25 7.75
N PHE A 232 -1.84 10.40 7.09
CA PHE A 232 -1.68 10.49 5.64
C PHE A 232 -0.26 10.98 5.32
N ILE A 233 0.48 10.21 4.53
CA ILE A 233 1.86 10.52 4.18
C ILE A 233 2.05 10.45 2.67
N VAL A 234 2.77 11.42 2.12
CA VAL A 234 3.34 11.34 0.77
C VAL A 234 4.84 11.40 0.91
N GLU A 235 5.51 10.32 0.51
CA GLU A 235 6.97 10.25 0.48
C GLU A 235 7.52 11.15 -0.63
N ASN A 236 8.80 11.54 -0.54
CA ASN A 236 9.46 12.45 -1.50
C ASN A 236 9.41 11.91 -2.95
N ASP A 237 8.35 12.24 -3.68
CA ASP A 237 8.20 11.96 -5.10
C ASP A 237 7.83 13.25 -5.86
N LYS A 238 8.68 13.65 -6.81
CA LYS A 238 8.50 14.89 -7.58
C LYS A 238 7.54 14.73 -8.76
N THR A 239 7.14 13.50 -9.08
CA THR A 239 6.40 13.19 -10.32
C THR A 239 5.00 12.60 -10.09
N PHE A 240 4.64 12.38 -8.83
CA PHE A 240 3.33 11.88 -8.44
C PHE A 240 2.18 12.88 -8.69
N THR A 241 1.00 12.38 -9.10
CA THR A 241 -0.27 13.15 -9.11
C THR A 241 -1.38 12.45 -8.31
N ALA A 242 -1.92 13.13 -7.31
CA ALA A 242 -3.11 12.72 -6.55
C ALA A 242 -4.31 13.59 -6.91
N ASN A 243 -5.45 12.96 -7.18
CA ASN A 243 -6.73 13.64 -7.34
C ASN A 243 -7.70 13.17 -6.25
N PHE A 244 -8.38 14.10 -5.59
CA PHE A 244 -9.42 13.82 -4.61
C PHE A 244 -10.71 14.50 -5.06
N LYS A 245 -11.77 13.73 -5.28
CA LYS A 245 -13.00 14.29 -5.87
C LYS A 245 -14.27 13.90 -5.13
N ASP A 246 -15.32 14.65 -5.45
CA ASP A 246 -16.74 14.35 -5.23
C ASP A 246 -17.13 13.88 -3.82
N SER A 247 -16.39 14.37 -2.83
CA SER A 247 -16.46 13.89 -1.45
C SER A 247 -16.71 15.02 -0.46
N LYS A 248 -17.13 14.66 0.75
CA LYS A 248 -17.23 15.59 1.88
C LYS A 248 -15.89 16.18 2.25
N ASN A 249 -14.88 15.34 2.38
CA ASN A 249 -13.50 15.78 2.61
C ASN A 249 -12.58 15.13 1.59
N GLY A 250 -11.55 15.83 1.13
CA GLY A 250 -10.53 15.23 0.28
C GLY A 250 -9.72 14.22 1.07
N ILE A 251 -8.88 14.73 1.97
CA ILE A 251 -8.13 13.94 2.95
C ILE A 251 -8.66 14.27 4.34
N LYS A 252 -9.10 13.24 5.07
CA LYS A 252 -9.36 13.31 6.51
C LYS A 252 -8.35 12.41 7.23
N ALA A 253 -7.49 13.02 8.02
CA ALA A 253 -6.62 12.34 8.96
C ALA A 253 -7.09 12.63 10.39
N ASP A 254 -7.08 11.67 11.30
CA ASP A 254 -7.32 11.97 12.72
C ASP A 254 -6.07 12.60 13.37
N GLU A 255 -4.88 12.30 12.87
CA GLU A 255 -3.62 12.76 13.48
C GLU A 255 -2.88 13.69 12.52
N THR A 256 -2.24 13.15 11.49
CA THR A 256 -1.31 13.94 10.67
C THR A 256 -1.57 13.83 9.18
N ILE A 257 -1.33 14.94 8.48
CA ILE A 257 -1.15 14.97 7.03
C ILE A 257 0.26 15.49 6.76
N THR A 258 1.11 14.67 6.16
CA THR A 258 2.48 15.05 5.80
C THR A 258 2.68 14.84 4.31
N ILE A 259 2.88 15.92 3.56
CA ILE A 259 3.07 15.89 2.11
C ILE A 259 4.43 16.48 1.79
N ALA A 260 5.32 15.65 1.26
CA ALA A 260 6.68 16.08 0.93
C ALA A 260 6.77 16.78 -0.44
N SER A 261 6.10 16.24 -1.46
CA SER A 261 6.02 16.80 -2.82
C SER A 261 4.91 16.13 -3.64
N GLY A 262 4.75 16.54 -4.91
CA GLY A 262 3.77 15.98 -5.87
C GLY A 262 2.78 17.02 -6.39
N THR A 263 1.84 16.60 -7.23
CA THR A 263 0.71 17.41 -7.68
C THR A 263 -0.58 16.90 -7.03
N PHE A 264 -1.36 17.80 -6.43
CA PHE A 264 -2.57 17.46 -5.70
C PHE A 264 -3.74 18.28 -6.22
N ASN A 265 -4.77 17.61 -6.72
CA ASN A 265 -5.98 18.26 -7.20
C ASN A 265 -7.15 17.86 -6.32
N PHE A 266 -7.87 18.86 -5.80
CA PHE A 266 -9.08 18.69 -5.02
C PHE A 266 -10.25 19.28 -5.80
N GLU A 267 -11.25 18.47 -6.09
CA GLU A 267 -12.39 18.85 -6.93
C GLU A 267 -13.71 18.53 -6.24
N ASN A 268 -14.66 19.47 -6.24
CA ASN A 268 -16.01 19.29 -5.68
C ASN A 268 -16.04 18.84 -4.21
N ILE A 269 -15.10 19.33 -3.38
CA ILE A 269 -15.06 18.98 -1.96
C ILE A 269 -16.08 19.80 -1.16
N THR A 270 -17.08 19.13 -0.61
CA THR A 270 -18.27 19.80 -0.03
C THR A 270 -18.07 20.34 1.39
N LYS A 271 -17.02 19.91 2.10
CA LYS A 271 -16.67 20.40 3.45
C LYS A 271 -15.23 20.92 3.55
N VAL A 272 -14.21 20.05 3.55
CA VAL A 272 -12.79 20.45 3.75
C VAL A 272 -11.86 19.60 2.88
N ALA A 273 -10.98 20.22 2.08
CA ALA A 273 -10.03 19.47 1.26
C ALA A 273 -8.98 18.72 2.08
N LEU A 274 -8.39 19.37 3.10
CA LEU A 274 -7.41 18.79 4.02
C LEU A 274 -7.89 18.95 5.46
N LYS A 275 -8.22 17.84 6.14
CA LYS A 275 -8.78 17.86 7.48
C LYS A 275 -7.94 17.02 8.44
N THR A 276 -7.52 17.61 9.56
CA THR A 276 -7.06 16.88 10.74
C THR A 276 -8.08 17.04 11.87
N ASP A 277 -8.56 15.96 12.49
CA ASP A 277 -9.50 15.99 13.63
C ASP A 277 -8.82 15.56 14.94
N SER A 278 -8.66 16.46 15.90
CA SER A 278 -8.25 16.19 17.27
C SER A 278 -9.36 15.57 18.12
N SER A 279 -10.32 14.86 17.52
CA SER A 279 -11.49 14.34 18.23
C SER A 279 -11.15 13.32 19.33
N LYS A 280 -9.88 12.96 19.47
CA LYS A 280 -9.34 12.27 20.63
C LYS A 280 -8.60 13.35 21.44
N ASP A 281 -9.14 13.68 22.62
CA ASP A 281 -8.53 14.57 23.62
C ASP A 281 -7.23 13.97 24.21
N ASP A 282 -6.32 13.51 23.34
CA ASP A 282 -4.99 13.06 23.74
C ASP A 282 -4.01 14.23 23.53
N PRO A 283 -3.62 14.94 24.61
CA PRO A 283 -2.70 16.06 24.52
C PRO A 283 -1.31 15.65 24.00
N ASP A 284 -0.97 14.36 24.01
CA ASP A 284 0.31 13.85 23.51
C ASP A 284 0.26 13.51 22.00
N THR A 285 -0.93 13.45 21.40
CA THR A 285 -1.08 13.16 19.96
C THR A 285 -0.89 14.43 19.13
N LYS A 286 0.00 14.35 18.13
CA LYS A 286 0.30 15.48 17.26
C LYS A 286 -0.75 15.59 16.16
N HIS A 287 -1.53 16.67 16.20
CA HIS A 287 -2.46 17.03 15.12
C HIS A 287 -1.87 18.15 14.27
N PHE A 288 -1.44 17.85 13.05
CA PHE A 288 -0.90 18.87 12.15
C PHE A 288 -0.98 18.49 10.66
N ILE A 289 -0.96 19.52 9.84
CA ILE A 289 -0.76 19.44 8.40
C ILE A 289 0.63 20.02 8.09
N LYS A 290 1.52 19.20 7.51
CA LYS A 290 2.86 19.57 7.07
C LYS A 290 2.96 19.41 5.57
N LEU A 291 3.17 20.52 4.87
CA LEU A 291 3.34 20.55 3.42
C LEU A 291 4.77 21.05 3.16
N ASP A 292 5.71 20.14 2.91
CA ASP A 292 7.12 20.51 2.63
C ASP A 292 7.34 20.91 1.15
N GLY A 293 6.37 20.62 0.29
CA GLY A 293 6.41 20.93 -1.14
C GLY A 293 5.20 20.40 -1.91
N GLY A 294 5.25 20.56 -3.23
CA GLY A 294 4.20 20.13 -4.16
C GLY A 294 3.38 21.29 -4.75
N THR A 295 2.49 20.96 -5.68
CA THR A 295 1.53 21.88 -6.29
C THR A 295 0.13 21.46 -5.88
N PHE A 296 -0.69 22.41 -5.42
CA PHE A 296 -2.04 22.15 -4.94
C PHE A 296 -3.06 22.97 -5.72
N THR A 297 -4.05 22.30 -6.29
CA THR A 297 -5.17 22.91 -7.02
C THR A 297 -6.47 22.61 -6.28
N PHE A 298 -7.27 23.64 -6.01
CA PHE A 298 -8.58 23.50 -5.37
C PHE A 298 -9.66 24.06 -6.28
N THR A 299 -10.57 23.20 -6.72
CA THR A 299 -11.68 23.54 -7.62
C THR A 299 -12.99 23.21 -6.92
N LYS A 300 -13.87 24.20 -6.76
CA LYS A 300 -15.19 24.03 -6.12
C LYS A 300 -15.11 23.38 -4.72
N CYS A 301 -14.10 23.77 -3.94
CA CYS A 301 -13.91 23.29 -2.57
C CYS A 301 -14.52 24.30 -1.58
N LYS A 302 -15.34 23.85 -0.64
CA LYS A 302 -15.96 24.74 0.36
C LYS A 302 -14.95 25.35 1.33
N LYS A 303 -13.96 24.56 1.75
CA LYS A 303 -12.84 24.97 2.62
C LYS A 303 -11.59 24.20 2.20
N VAL A 304 -10.44 24.86 2.22
CA VAL A 304 -9.17 24.23 1.85
C VAL A 304 -8.63 23.36 2.99
N TYR A 305 -8.52 23.92 4.20
CA TYR A 305 -7.94 23.21 5.34
C TYR A 305 -8.73 23.42 6.62
N ASP A 306 -8.70 22.45 7.52
CA ASP A 306 -9.21 22.55 8.88
C ASP A 306 -8.30 21.77 9.82
N THR A 307 -7.69 22.49 10.77
CA THR A 307 -6.88 21.93 11.85
C THR A 307 -7.48 22.40 13.16
N ASP A 308 -7.54 21.53 14.16
CA ASP A 308 -7.80 21.99 15.51
C ASP A 308 -6.72 22.97 15.96
N LYS A 309 -7.15 23.97 16.72
CA LYS A 309 -6.25 24.94 17.33
C LYS A 309 -5.46 24.23 18.42
N ASP A 310 -4.19 24.57 18.59
CA ASP A 310 -3.45 24.07 19.73
C ASP A 310 -3.96 24.66 21.06
N GLU A 311 -3.36 24.22 22.17
CA GLU A 311 -3.68 24.70 23.53
C GLU A 311 -3.57 26.23 23.71
N ASN A 312 -2.90 26.94 22.78
CA ASN A 312 -2.76 28.40 22.78
C ASN A 312 -3.72 29.09 21.80
N GLY A 313 -4.55 28.34 21.07
CA GLY A 313 -5.46 28.89 20.07
C GLY A 313 -4.80 29.11 18.70
N ASP A 314 -3.54 28.69 18.52
CA ASP A 314 -2.78 28.89 17.30
C ASP A 314 -3.01 27.74 16.30
N TYR A 315 -3.08 28.12 15.02
CA TYR A 315 -3.13 27.14 13.94
C TYR A 315 -1.71 26.61 13.68
N LYS A 316 -1.50 25.30 13.84
CA LYS A 316 -0.22 24.64 13.54
C LYS A 316 -0.03 24.44 12.03
N PHE A 317 0.17 25.52 11.28
CA PHE A 317 0.63 25.49 9.89
C PHE A 317 2.15 25.67 9.83
N SER A 318 2.85 24.70 9.26
CA SER A 318 4.17 24.95 8.66
C SER A 318 3.95 25.21 7.17
N LYS A 319 4.21 26.46 6.78
CA LYS A 319 3.87 27.10 5.51
C LYS A 319 4.37 26.32 4.28
N ALA A 320 3.51 26.13 3.27
CA ALA A 320 3.93 25.97 1.86
C ALA A 320 3.53 27.22 1.07
N GLU A 321 4.46 27.72 0.26
CA GLU A 321 4.24 28.81 -0.67
C GLU A 321 3.51 28.30 -1.92
N ALA A 322 2.59 29.11 -2.44
CA ALA A 322 1.69 28.86 -3.57
C ALA A 322 0.39 28.06 -3.27
N VAL A 323 -0.53 28.69 -2.54
CA VAL A 323 -1.97 28.45 -2.75
C VAL A 323 -2.39 29.30 -3.95
N THR A 324 -2.57 28.71 -5.13
CA THR A 324 -3.25 29.35 -6.25
C THR A 324 -4.68 28.83 -6.32
N GLY A 325 -5.66 29.69 -6.10
CA GLY A 325 -7.08 29.37 -6.26
C GLY A 325 -7.92 30.63 -6.41
N ASN A 326 -8.88 30.60 -7.33
CA ASN A 326 -10.00 31.53 -7.31
C ASN A 326 -10.98 31.01 -6.25
N PHE A 327 -11.15 31.79 -5.18
CA PHE A 327 -12.14 31.53 -4.12
C PHE A 327 -13.55 31.90 -4.59
#